data_AF-N6UKF9-F1
#
_entry.id   AF-N6UKF9-F1
#
_cell.length_a   1.000
_cell.length_b   1.000
_cell.length_c   1.000
_cell.angle_alpha   90.00
_cell.angle_beta   90.00
_cell.angle_gamma   90.00
#
_symmetry.space_group_name_H-M   'P 1'
#
loop_
_entity.id
_entity.type
_entity.pdbx_description
1 polymer ?
#
loop_
_entity_poly.entity_id
_entity_poly.type
_entity_poly.pdbx_seq_one_letter_code
_entity_poly.pdbx_strand_id
1 'polypeptide(L)'
;MLLAIWTGTVWIRILRLVLDINAQIALFRDLLISIGQSKDCPEHRERIRKLRRNCVEACKTTSQLILPHIQSAMDEGIPADNQNLVMLYFMAQLFHRELRKSHKLVQVVPMDMSGYYDNRAGPSNLGNVISQILLCKQITPDFNHEELCSIIKDSEEIANILKEIGEYMPKQENNLGKLA
;
A
#
# COMPACT_ATOMS: atom_id res chain seq x y z
N MET A 1 35.32 8.67 -1.59
CA MET A 1 34.96 8.30 -0.20
C MET A 1 33.54 8.74 0.16
N LEU A 2 33.17 10.01 0.01
CA LEU A 2 31.81 10.50 0.34
C LEU A 2 30.68 9.87 -0.49
N LEU A 3 30.88 9.65 -1.80
CA LEU A 3 29.93 8.94 -2.68
C LEU A 3 29.69 7.47 -2.25
N ALA A 4 30.73 6.78 -1.78
CA ALA A 4 30.62 5.40 -1.29
C ALA A 4 29.90 5.31 0.07
N ILE A 5 30.09 6.31 0.95
CA ILE A 5 29.38 6.41 2.23
C ILE A 5 27.90 6.75 1.99
N TRP A 6 27.61 7.66 1.06
CA TRP A 6 26.25 8.07 0.71
C TRP A 6 25.45 6.94 0.03
N THR A 7 26.07 6.19 -0.88
CA THR A 7 25.44 5.00 -1.47
C THR A 7 25.19 3.91 -0.43
N GLY A 8 26.14 3.66 0.47
CA GLY A 8 25.98 2.70 1.57
C GLY A 8 24.83 3.04 2.51
N THR A 9 24.67 4.32 2.90
CA THR A 9 23.57 4.74 3.79
C THR A 9 22.19 4.65 3.13
N VAL A 10 22.11 4.93 1.82
CA VAL A 10 20.86 4.79 1.06
C VAL A 10 20.42 3.32 0.98
N TRP A 11 21.32 2.38 0.69
CA TRP A 11 20.97 0.96 0.62
C TRP A 11 20.53 0.38 1.97
N ILE A 12 21.19 0.79 3.07
CA ILE A 12 20.75 0.42 4.42
C ILE A 12 19.35 0.96 4.71
N ARG A 13 19.06 2.19 4.29
CA ARG A 13 17.73 2.79 4.41
C ARG A 13 16.69 2.03 3.61
N ILE A 14 16.97 1.68 2.35
CA ILE A 14 16.07 0.90 1.49
C ILE A 14 15.77 -0.45 2.13
N LEU A 15 16.80 -1.17 2.60
CA LEU A 15 16.62 -2.46 3.28
C LEU A 15 15.70 -2.33 4.49
N ARG A 16 15.88 -1.30 5.32
CA ARG A 16 15.02 -1.05 6.47
C ARG A 16 13.57 -0.78 6.06
N LEU A 17 13.35 0.03 5.03
CA LEU A 17 12.02 0.31 4.51
C LEU A 17 11.33 -0.97 3.98
N VAL A 18 12.06 -1.82 3.27
CA VAL A 18 11.58 -3.12 2.79
C VAL A 18 11.16 -4.02 3.97
N LEU A 19 11.98 -4.11 5.02
CA LEU A 19 11.65 -4.87 6.22
C LEU A 19 10.42 -4.31 6.96
N ASP A 20 10.32 -2.98 7.05
CA ASP A 20 9.17 -2.30 7.67
C ASP A 20 7.88 -2.55 6.87
N ILE A 21 7.93 -2.55 5.54
CA ILE A 21 6.80 -2.91 4.68
C ILE A 21 6.35 -4.34 4.95
N ASN A 22 7.29 -5.30 5.02
CA ASN A 22 6.97 -6.70 5.33
C ASN A 22 6.22 -6.83 6.66
N ALA A 23 6.71 -6.15 7.70
CA ALA A 23 6.10 -6.16 9.02
C ALA A 23 4.70 -5.53 9.01
N GLN A 24 4.51 -4.42 8.29
CA GLN A 24 3.20 -3.78 8.18
C GLN A 24 2.19 -4.66 7.42
N ILE A 25 2.61 -5.35 6.35
CA ILE A 25 1.75 -6.29 5.61
C ILE A 25 1.36 -7.48 6.50
N ALA A 26 2.29 -8.02 7.28
CA ALA A 26 2.00 -9.08 8.24
C ALA A 26 0.95 -8.63 9.26
N LEU A 27 1.15 -7.46 9.87
CA LEU A 27 0.20 -6.88 10.81
C LEU A 27 -1.16 -6.60 10.16
N PHE A 28 -1.18 -6.12 8.91
CA PHE A 28 -2.42 -5.87 8.18
C PHE A 28 -3.22 -7.16 8.02
N ARG A 29 -2.57 -8.27 7.65
CA ARG A 29 -3.20 -9.58 7.55
C ARG A 29 -3.79 -10.03 8.88
N ASP A 30 -3.06 -9.86 9.98
CA ASP A 30 -3.53 -10.22 11.31
C ASP A 30 -4.77 -9.41 11.72
N LEU A 31 -4.80 -8.09 11.41
CA LEU A 31 -5.96 -7.25 11.69
C LEU A 31 -7.18 -7.61 10.82
N LEU A 32 -6.98 -8.07 9.58
CA LEU A 32 -8.08 -8.51 8.73
C LEU A 32 -8.78 -9.77 9.26
N ILE A 33 -8.06 -10.66 9.97
CA ILE A 33 -8.63 -11.89 10.54
C ILE A 33 -9.74 -11.56 11.55
N SER A 34 -9.62 -10.46 12.29
CA SER A 34 -10.61 -10.10 13.30
C SER A 34 -11.84 -9.37 12.76
N ILE A 35 -11.94 -9.10 11.45
CA ILE A 35 -13.17 -8.60 10.85
C ILE A 35 -14.29 -9.66 11.01
N GLY A 36 -15.46 -9.23 11.48
CA GLY A 36 -16.59 -10.11 11.79
C GLY A 36 -16.44 -10.93 13.07
N GLN A 37 -15.37 -10.71 13.85
CA GLN A 37 -15.17 -11.33 15.17
C GLN A 37 -15.56 -10.36 16.30
N SER A 38 -15.53 -10.83 17.55
CA SER A 38 -15.90 -10.03 18.73
C SER A 38 -15.05 -8.76 18.95
N LYS A 39 -13.85 -8.69 18.35
CA LYS A 39 -12.95 -7.53 18.40
C LYS A 39 -13.20 -6.52 17.28
N ASP A 40 -14.11 -6.80 16.36
CA ASP A 40 -14.41 -5.92 15.24
C ASP A 40 -15.24 -4.72 15.71
N CYS A 41 -14.64 -3.54 15.71
CA CYS A 41 -15.27 -2.29 16.12
C CYS A 41 -14.75 -1.11 15.28
N PRO A 42 -15.37 0.09 15.35
CA PRO A 42 -14.94 1.23 14.56
C PRO A 42 -13.47 1.63 14.73
N GLU A 43 -12.92 1.57 15.94
CA GLU A 43 -11.50 1.84 16.22
C GLU A 43 -10.58 0.85 15.48
N HIS A 44 -10.98 -0.43 15.49
CA HIS A 44 -10.27 -1.50 14.80
C HIS A 44 -10.32 -1.32 13.28
N ARG A 45 -11.50 -0.99 12.73
CA ARG A 45 -11.68 -0.69 11.30
C ARG A 45 -10.85 0.50 10.86
N GLU A 46 -10.80 1.58 11.64
CA GLU A 46 -9.94 2.72 11.32
C GLU A 46 -8.44 2.38 11.45
N ARG A 47 -8.06 1.50 12.39
CA ARG A 47 -6.66 1.02 12.48
C ARG A 47 -6.26 0.25 11.23
N ILE A 48 -7.12 -0.64 10.72
CA ILE A 48 -6.93 -1.32 9.43
C ILE A 48 -6.78 -0.28 8.32
N ARG A 49 -7.68 0.71 8.25
CA ARG A 49 -7.66 1.76 7.23
C ARG A 49 -6.38 2.58 7.22
N LYS A 50 -5.87 2.96 8.40
CA LYS A 50 -4.62 3.71 8.55
C LYS A 50 -3.42 2.86 8.17
N LEU A 51 -3.34 1.63 8.66
CA LEU A 51 -2.24 0.72 8.33
C LEU A 51 -2.17 0.43 6.83
N ARG A 52 -3.32 0.23 6.18
CA ARG A 52 -3.44 0.07 4.72
C ARG A 52 -2.81 1.25 3.98
N ARG A 53 -3.25 2.47 4.27
CA ARG A 53 -2.76 3.70 3.63
C ARG A 53 -1.25 3.89 3.87
N ASN A 54 -0.78 3.61 5.08
CA ASN A 54 0.64 3.65 5.40
C ASN A 54 1.46 2.64 4.59
N CYS A 55 0.95 1.42 4.37
CA CYS A 55 1.59 0.43 3.52
C CYS A 55 1.67 0.90 2.06
N VAL A 56 0.61 1.51 1.52
CA VAL A 56 0.58 2.05 0.15
C VAL A 56 1.65 3.13 -0.01
N GLU A 57 1.67 4.12 0.89
CA GLU A 57 2.66 5.19 0.87
C GLU A 57 4.09 4.68 1.06
N ALA A 58 4.30 3.67 1.91
CA ALA A 58 5.60 3.05 2.09
C ALA A 58 6.08 2.34 0.82
N CYS A 59 5.22 1.57 0.15
CA CYS A 59 5.54 0.94 -1.13
C CYS A 59 5.90 1.98 -2.20
N LYS A 60 5.09 3.04 -2.32
CA LYS A 60 5.31 4.14 -3.26
C LYS A 60 6.61 4.88 -3.01
N THR A 61 6.85 5.28 -1.76
CA THR A 61 8.07 6.01 -1.38
C THR A 61 9.31 5.15 -1.61
N THR A 62 9.22 3.85 -1.31
CA THR A 62 10.35 2.93 -1.48
C THR A 62 10.61 2.65 -2.96
N SER A 63 9.57 2.55 -3.81
CA SER A 63 9.74 2.40 -5.26
C SER A 63 10.41 3.63 -5.88
N GLN A 64 9.95 4.83 -5.52
CA GLN A 64 10.55 6.09 -5.98
C GLN A 64 12.00 6.27 -5.52
N LEU A 65 12.37 5.67 -4.38
CA LEU A 65 13.74 5.70 -3.89
C LEU A 65 14.64 4.70 -4.60
N ILE A 66 14.17 3.47 -4.83
CA ILE A 66 15.02 2.40 -5.39
C ILE A 66 15.19 2.50 -6.91
N LEU A 67 14.15 2.87 -7.65
CA LEU A 67 14.15 2.81 -9.11
C LEU A 67 15.23 3.67 -9.79
N PRO A 68 15.50 4.92 -9.36
CA PRO A 68 16.58 5.72 -9.95
C PRO A 68 17.95 5.05 -9.84
N HIS A 69 18.20 4.33 -8.74
CA HIS A 69 19.47 3.60 -8.55
C HIS A 69 19.57 2.36 -9.45
N ILE A 70 18.44 1.68 -9.71
CA ILE A 70 18.39 0.55 -10.63
C ILE A 70 18.62 1.02 -12.06
N GLN A 71 17.93 2.09 -12.48
CA GLN A 71 18.09 2.68 -13.80
C GLN A 71 19.54 3.11 -14.05
N SER A 72 20.15 3.85 -13.11
CA SER A 72 21.54 4.27 -13.22
C SER A 72 22.52 3.09 -13.34
N ALA A 73 22.30 2.00 -12.58
CA ALA A 73 23.14 0.82 -12.67
C ALA A 73 22.99 0.11 -14.03
N MET A 74 21.77 0.05 -14.57
CA MET A 74 21.52 -0.52 -15.89
C MET A 74 22.14 0.31 -17.03
N ASP A 75 22.12 1.64 -16.93
CA ASP A 75 22.77 2.53 -17.89
C ASP A 75 24.31 2.33 -17.91
N GLU A 76 24.88 1.91 -16.78
CA GLU A 76 26.29 1.51 -16.66
C GLU A 76 26.56 0.05 -17.13
N GLY A 77 25.54 -0.65 -17.62
CA GLY A 77 25.63 -2.04 -18.09
C GLY A 77 25.61 -3.08 -16.98
N ILE A 78 25.31 -2.70 -15.74
CA ILE A 78 25.18 -3.62 -14.61
C ILE A 78 23.77 -4.24 -14.64
N PRO A 79 23.62 -5.58 -14.61
CA PRO A 79 22.31 -6.22 -14.58
C PRO A 79 21.45 -5.75 -13.40
N ALA A 80 20.14 -5.61 -13.61
CA ALA A 80 19.15 -5.28 -12.59
C ALA A 80 18.87 -6.43 -11.60
N ASP A 81 19.91 -7.07 -11.08
CA ASP A 81 19.82 -8.11 -10.06
C ASP A 81 19.93 -7.48 -8.66
N ASN A 82 18.86 -6.80 -8.25
CA ASN A 82 18.79 -6.15 -6.95
C ASN A 82 17.82 -6.86 -6.01
N GLN A 83 18.35 -7.50 -4.97
CA GLN A 83 17.55 -8.24 -3.99
C GLN A 83 16.46 -7.39 -3.34
N ASN A 84 16.72 -6.11 -3.02
CA ASN A 84 15.72 -5.26 -2.38
C ASN A 84 14.56 -4.92 -3.32
N LEU A 85 14.84 -4.75 -4.61
CA LEU A 85 13.82 -4.56 -5.65
C LEU A 85 12.93 -5.79 -5.78
N VAL A 86 13.55 -6.97 -5.86
CA VAL A 86 12.84 -8.26 -5.92
C VAL A 86 11.96 -8.46 -4.68
N MET A 87 12.48 -8.17 -3.49
CA MET A 87 11.70 -8.25 -2.24
C MET A 87 10.52 -7.27 -2.25
N LEU A 88 10.75 -6.00 -2.63
CA LEU A 88 9.70 -5.00 -2.73
C LEU A 88 8.59 -5.44 -3.69
N TYR A 89 8.97 -5.99 -4.85
CA TYR A 89 8.03 -6.51 -5.84
C TYR A 89 7.12 -7.60 -5.25
N PHE A 90 7.71 -8.63 -4.63
CA PHE A 90 6.91 -9.73 -4.06
C PHE A 90 6.06 -9.29 -2.86
N MET A 91 6.53 -8.37 -2.05
CA MET A 91 5.72 -7.80 -0.96
C MET A 91 4.57 -6.95 -1.49
N ALA A 92 4.78 -6.14 -2.53
CA ALA A 92 3.72 -5.39 -3.17
C ALA A 92 2.66 -6.33 -3.80
N GLN A 93 3.10 -7.45 -4.40
CA GLN A 93 2.18 -8.48 -4.91
C GLN A 93 1.36 -9.12 -3.80
N LEU A 94 2.02 -9.50 -2.69
CA LEU A 94 1.37 -10.02 -1.51
C LEU A 94 0.33 -9.02 -0.99
N PHE A 95 0.73 -7.76 -0.80
CA PHE A 95 -0.14 -6.71 -0.30
C PHE A 95 -1.34 -6.46 -1.22
N HIS A 96 -1.13 -6.42 -2.54
CA HIS A 96 -2.21 -6.29 -3.51
C HIS A 96 -3.27 -7.40 -3.39
N ARG A 97 -2.84 -8.64 -3.10
CA ARG A 97 -3.77 -9.73 -2.81
C ARG A 97 -4.53 -9.51 -1.50
N GLU A 98 -3.86 -9.01 -0.46
CA GLU A 98 -4.52 -8.72 0.82
C GLU A 98 -5.49 -7.52 0.72
N LEU A 99 -5.22 -6.53 -0.13
CA LEU A 99 -6.17 -5.45 -0.45
C LEU A 99 -7.47 -5.98 -1.06
N ARG A 100 -7.38 -6.94 -2.00
CA ARG A 100 -8.56 -7.60 -2.57
C ARG A 100 -9.38 -8.35 -1.52
N LYS A 101 -8.71 -8.99 -0.55
CA LYS A 101 -9.40 -9.64 0.58
C LYS A 101 -10.05 -8.61 1.50
N SER A 102 -9.32 -7.54 1.83
CA SER A 102 -9.81 -6.43 2.63
C SER A 102 -11.08 -5.81 2.02
N HIS A 103 -11.08 -5.53 0.72
CA HIS A 103 -12.26 -5.06 -0.01
C HIS A 103 -13.46 -6.00 0.15
N LYS A 104 -13.27 -7.30 -0.13
CA LYS A 104 -14.34 -8.31 0.00
C LYS A 104 -14.87 -8.42 1.43
N LEU A 105 -13.98 -8.38 2.43
CA LEU A 105 -14.36 -8.43 3.84
C LEU A 105 -15.19 -7.22 4.24
N VAL A 106 -14.78 -6.01 3.86
CA VAL A 106 -15.55 -4.78 4.13
C VAL A 106 -16.91 -4.81 3.41
N GLN A 107 -16.95 -5.32 2.18
CA GLN A 107 -18.18 -5.43 1.40
C GLN A 107 -19.20 -6.39 2.04
N VAL A 108 -18.75 -7.55 2.53
CA VAL A 108 -19.62 -8.59 3.09
C VAL A 108 -19.93 -8.36 4.57
N VAL A 109 -19.02 -7.72 5.31
CA VAL A 109 -19.17 -7.39 6.72
C VAL A 109 -19.07 -5.86 6.88
N PRO A 110 -20.16 -5.12 6.55
CA PRO A 110 -20.18 -3.67 6.72
C PRO A 110 -20.10 -3.30 8.21
N MET A 111 -19.57 -2.11 8.50
CA MET A 111 -19.51 -1.55 9.86
C MET A 111 -20.15 -0.16 9.84
N ASP A 112 -21.03 0.11 10.81
CA ASP A 112 -21.49 1.47 11.06
C ASP A 112 -20.38 2.27 11.75
N MET A 113 -19.92 3.33 11.08
CA MET A 113 -18.86 4.21 11.53
C MET A 113 -19.39 5.59 11.95
N SER A 114 -20.70 5.84 11.90
CA SER A 114 -21.32 7.15 12.16
C SER A 114 -20.89 7.73 13.51
N GLY A 115 -21.13 6.98 14.59
CA GLY A 115 -20.76 7.41 15.95
C GLY A 115 -19.26 7.59 16.17
N TYR A 116 -18.40 6.94 15.39
CA TYR A 116 -16.94 7.08 15.53
C TYR A 116 -16.44 8.43 15.01
N TYR A 117 -16.96 8.88 13.87
CA TYR A 117 -16.57 10.17 13.28
C TYR A 117 -17.31 11.34 13.92
N ASP A 118 -18.55 11.18 14.38
CA ASP A 118 -19.29 12.21 15.11
C ASP A 118 -18.55 12.63 16.40
N ASN A 119 -18.00 11.65 17.13
CA ASN A 119 -17.23 11.90 18.36
C ASN A 119 -15.81 12.43 18.10
N ARG A 120 -15.37 12.49 16.84
CA ARG A 120 -14.03 12.95 16.43
C ARG A 120 -14.04 14.19 15.54
N ALA A 121 -15.20 14.81 15.33
CA ALA A 121 -15.33 16.01 14.51
C ALA A 121 -14.63 17.24 15.16
N GLY A 122 -13.32 17.34 14.98
CA GLY A 122 -12.61 18.62 14.86
C GLY A 122 -12.83 19.23 13.47
N PRO A 123 -12.46 20.49 13.23
CA PRO A 123 -13.02 21.32 12.16
C PRO A 123 -12.54 20.85 10.78
N SER A 124 -13.24 19.91 10.14
CA SER A 124 -12.94 19.49 8.77
C SER A 124 -14.16 18.85 8.14
N ASN A 125 -14.91 19.67 7.41
CA ASN A 125 -15.80 19.25 6.34
C ASN A 125 -16.13 20.44 5.42
N LEU A 126 -15.15 21.28 5.04
CA LEU A 126 -15.44 22.47 4.21
C LEU A 126 -16.15 22.09 2.89
N GLY A 127 -15.79 20.96 2.28
CA GLY A 127 -16.47 20.40 1.11
C GLY A 127 -17.89 19.88 1.40
N ASN A 128 -18.11 19.31 2.58
CA ASN A 128 -19.43 18.83 3.02
C ASN A 128 -20.36 19.99 3.41
N VAL A 129 -19.81 21.06 4.00
CA VAL A 129 -20.53 22.30 4.31
C VAL A 129 -21.01 22.98 3.03
N ILE A 130 -20.16 23.09 1.99
CA ILE A 130 -20.56 23.67 0.71
C ILE A 130 -21.69 22.84 0.06
N SER A 131 -21.59 21.51 0.10
CA SER A 131 -22.62 20.60 -0.42
C SER A 131 -23.95 20.69 0.36
N GLN A 132 -23.89 20.80 1.69
CA GLN A 132 -25.07 20.97 2.56
C GLN A 132 -25.74 22.34 2.40
N ILE A 133 -24.96 23.41 2.19
CA ILE A 133 -25.46 24.76 1.91
C ILE A 133 -26.17 24.81 0.55
N LEU A 134 -25.67 24.09 -0.46
CA LEU A 134 -26.24 24.09 -1.81
C LEU A 134 -27.43 23.14 -2.00
N LEU A 135 -27.46 22.00 -1.30
CA LEU A 135 -28.41 20.92 -1.59
C LEU A 135 -29.57 20.80 -0.59
N CYS A 136 -29.57 21.55 0.52
CA CYS A 136 -30.59 21.46 1.59
C CYS A 136 -30.91 20.01 2.01
N LYS A 137 -29.93 19.10 1.85
CA LYS A 137 -29.98 17.72 2.30
C LYS A 137 -28.78 17.50 3.20
N GLN A 138 -29.04 17.01 4.39
CA GLN A 138 -28.01 16.42 5.22
C GLN A 138 -27.54 15.16 4.47
N ILE A 139 -26.48 15.30 3.66
CA ILE A 139 -25.82 14.14 3.05
C ILE A 139 -25.18 13.40 4.22
N THR A 140 -25.85 12.35 4.69
CA THR A 140 -25.23 11.37 5.58
C THR A 140 -24.16 10.64 4.77
N PRO A 141 -22.87 10.80 5.08
CA PRO A 141 -21.81 10.16 4.32
C PRO A 141 -21.93 8.63 4.45
N ASP A 142 -21.97 7.92 3.32
CA ASP A 142 -21.87 6.47 3.30
C ASP A 142 -20.40 6.07 3.47
N PHE A 143 -19.96 6.00 4.73
CA PHE A 143 -18.59 5.66 5.10
C PHE A 143 -18.16 4.29 4.59
N ASN A 144 -19.09 3.35 4.45
CA ASN A 144 -18.79 2.01 3.96
C ASN A 144 -18.51 2.06 2.45
N HIS A 145 -19.31 2.78 1.68
CA HIS A 145 -19.04 3.01 0.26
C HIS A 145 -17.73 3.77 0.05
N GLU A 146 -17.46 4.82 0.83
CA GLU A 146 -16.20 5.56 0.77
C GLU A 146 -14.99 4.65 1.07
N GLU A 147 -15.11 3.75 2.05
CA GLU A 147 -14.06 2.78 2.34
C GLU A 147 -13.79 1.84 1.17
N LEU A 148 -14.84 1.24 0.58
CA LEU A 148 -14.70 0.36 -0.58
C LEU A 148 -14.01 1.07 -1.75
N CYS A 149 -14.44 2.29 -2.07
CA CYS A 149 -13.82 3.13 -3.09
C CYS A 149 -12.34 3.43 -2.78
N SER A 150 -12.02 3.72 -1.53
CA SER A 150 -10.63 3.97 -1.13
C SER A 150 -9.74 2.73 -1.24
N ILE A 151 -10.25 1.52 -0.94
CA ILE A 151 -9.50 0.27 -1.10
C ILE A 151 -9.25 -0.03 -2.59
N ILE A 152 -10.20 0.28 -3.48
CA ILE A 152 -10.02 0.15 -4.93
C ILE A 152 -8.88 1.06 -5.40
N LYS A 153 -8.93 2.35 -5.01
CA LYS A 153 -7.88 3.32 -5.34
C LYS A 153 -6.50 2.87 -4.84
N ASP A 154 -6.42 2.41 -3.59
CA ASP A 154 -5.18 1.88 -3.02
C ASP A 154 -4.68 0.64 -3.79
N SER A 155 -5.60 -0.21 -4.28
CA SER A 155 -5.25 -1.39 -5.09
C SER A 155 -4.70 -1.01 -6.46
N GLU A 156 -5.28 0.01 -7.10
CA GLU A 156 -4.80 0.55 -8.38
C GLU A 156 -3.41 1.17 -8.23
N GLU A 157 -3.16 1.93 -7.15
CA GLU A 157 -1.84 2.49 -6.86
C GLU A 157 -0.78 1.39 -6.73
N ILE A 158 -1.06 0.34 -5.96
CA ILE A 158 -0.13 -0.81 -5.83
C ILE A 158 0.04 -1.53 -7.17
N ALA A 159 -1.01 -1.67 -7.98
CA ALA A 159 -0.91 -2.28 -9.30
C ALA A 159 0.00 -1.46 -10.25
N ASN A 160 -0.07 -0.14 -10.18
CA ASN A 160 0.82 0.75 -10.93
C ASN A 160 2.28 0.59 -10.49
N ILE A 161 2.53 0.57 -9.18
CA ILE A 161 3.88 0.31 -8.62
C ILE A 161 4.42 -1.05 -9.07
N LEU A 162 3.58 -2.09 -9.07
CA LEU A 162 3.96 -3.42 -9.54
C LEU A 162 4.33 -3.43 -11.03
N LYS A 163 3.60 -2.67 -11.84
CA LYS A 163 3.91 -2.52 -13.27
C LYS A 163 5.27 -1.84 -13.45
N GLU A 164 5.48 -0.72 -12.75
CA GLU A 164 6.72 0.06 -12.82
C GLU A 164 7.93 -0.75 -12.37
N ILE A 165 7.88 -1.37 -11.19
CA ILE A 165 8.98 -2.22 -10.69
C ILE A 165 9.19 -3.45 -11.58
N GLY A 166 8.11 -4.00 -12.12
CA GLY A 166 8.14 -5.19 -12.97
C GLY A 166 8.96 -5.04 -14.26
N GLU A 167 9.13 -3.81 -14.76
CA GLU A 167 9.97 -3.52 -15.94
C GLU A 167 11.46 -3.82 -15.70
N TYR A 168 11.88 -3.78 -14.43
CA TYR A 168 13.27 -3.94 -14.00
C TYR A 168 13.54 -5.30 -13.35
N MET A 169 12.53 -6.17 -13.23
CA MET A 169 12.71 -7.49 -12.64
C MET A 169 13.61 -8.37 -13.53
N PRO A 170 14.53 -9.16 -12.94
CA PRO A 170 15.39 -10.04 -13.71
C PRO A 170 14.55 -11.03 -14.52
N LYS A 171 14.75 -11.04 -15.83
CA LYS A 171 14.11 -12.00 -16.74
C LYS A 171 14.80 -13.34 -16.54
N GLN A 172 14.03 -14.39 -16.24
CA GLN A 172 14.57 -15.74 -16.26
C GLN A 172 14.96 -16.09 -17.70
N GLU A 173 16.26 -16.18 -17.99
CA GLU A 173 16.70 -16.87 -19.20
C GLU A 173 16.31 -18.34 -19.07
N ASN A 174 15.38 -18.79 -19.93
CA ASN A 174 15.01 -20.20 -20.05
C ASN A 174 16.20 -20.99 -20.60
N ASN A 175 17.15 -21.35 -19.72
CA ASN A 175 18.26 -22.27 -20.02
C ASN A 175 17.81 -23.73 -20.22
N LEU A 176 16.50 -23.99 -20.36
CA LEU A 176 15.93 -25.29 -20.70
C LEU A 176 16.07 -25.65 -22.20
N GLY A 177 16.56 -24.74 -23.05
CA GLY A 177 16.72 -24.97 -24.50
C GLY A 177 18.10 -25.42 -24.97
N LYS A 178 19.08 -25.64 -24.08
CA LYS A 178 20.49 -25.98 -24.47
C LYS A 178 20.93 -27.40 -24.08
N LEU A 179 20.00 -28.29 -23.76
CA LEU A 179 20.28 -29.69 -23.39
C LEU A 179 19.49 -30.70 -24.25
N ALA A 180 19.25 -30.39 -25.53
CA ALA A 180 18.69 -31.32 -26.50
C ALA A 180 19.62 -31.48 -27.70
#